data_AF-A0A257XLK3-F1
#
_entry.id   AF-A0A257XLK3-F1
#
_cell.length_a   1.000
_cell.length_b   1.000
_cell.length_c   1.000
_cell.angle_alpha   90.00
_cell.angle_beta   90.00
_cell.angle_gamma   90.00
#
_symmetry.space_group_name_H-M   'P 1'
#
loop_
_entity.id
_entity.type
_entity.pdbx_description
1 polymer ?
#
loop_
_entity_poly.entity_id
_entity_poly.type
_entity_poly.pdbx_seq_one_letter_code
_entity_poly.pdbx_strand_id
1 'polypeptide(L)' 'MDQFLKSLTTRSRMLEAELAAERSNEVPDGARLMALKRLKRQVGVQISYIRREGRQIAEVMVVRKPRRCTDLMAQPLR' A
#
# COMPACT_ATOMS: atom_id res chain seq x y z
N MET A 1 2.42 8.93 -2.81
CA MET A 1 2.38 7.48 -2.55
C MET A 1 0.95 6.96 -2.37
N ASP A 2 0.14 7.60 -1.53
CA ASP A 2 -1.22 7.15 -1.21
C ASP A 2 -2.18 7.08 -2.43
N GLN A 3 -2.15 8.06 -3.33
CA GLN A 3 -3.01 8.07 -4.53
C GLN A 3 -2.71 6.91 -5.50
N PHE A 4 -1.44 6.51 -5.63
CA PHE A 4 -1.04 5.38 -6.48
C PHE A 4 -1.41 4.04 -5.84
N LEU A 5 -1.25 3.91 -4.52
CA LEU A 5 -1.73 2.72 -3.80
C LEU A 5 -3.25 2.60 -3.86
N LYS A 6 -3.97 3.72 -3.76
CA LYS A 6 -5.42 3.78 -3.96
C LYS A 6 -5.82 3.31 -5.36
N SER A 7 -5.16 3.80 -6.41
CA SER A 7 -5.48 3.37 -7.79
C SER A 7 -5.23 1.88 -8.03
N LEU A 8 -4.14 1.32 -7.49
CA LEU A 8 -3.87 -0.12 -7.55
C LEU A 8 -4.90 -0.93 -6.76
N THR A 9 -5.32 -0.44 -5.60
CA THR A 9 -6.37 -1.10 -4.79
C THR A 9 -7.71 -1.12 -5.53
N THR A 10 -8.10 0.00 -6.15
CA THR A 10 -9.29 0.08 -6.99
C THR A 10 -9.20 -0.90 -8.16
N ARG A 11 -8.06 -0.95 -8.86
CA ARG A 11 -7.84 -1.90 -9.96
C ARG A 11 -7.94 -3.35 -9.49
N SER A 12 -7.42 -3.68 -8.32
CA SER A 12 -7.55 -5.03 -7.74
C SER A 12 -9.02 -5.41 -7.49
N ARG A 13 -9.83 -4.47 -7.00
CA ARG A 13 -11.27 -4.71 -6.77
C ARG A 13 -12.04 -4.88 -8.07
N MET A 14 -11.71 -4.10 -9.10
CA MET A 14 -12.32 -4.27 -10.43
C MET A 14 -12.02 -5.66 -11.02
N LEU A 15 -10.76 -6.11 -10.94
CA LEU A 15 -10.37 -7.45 -11.39
C LEU A 15 -11.07 -8.57 -10.59
N GLU A 16 -11.36 -8.35 -9.31
CA GLU A 16 -12.15 -9.28 -8.51
C GLU A 16 -13.60 -9.36 -8.97
N ALA A 17 -14.22 -8.21 -9.25
CA ALA A 17 -15.57 -8.15 -9.79
C ALA A 17 -15.66 -8.81 -11.17
N GLU A 18 -14.70 -8.56 -12.06
CA GLU A 18 -14.63 -9.19 -13.38
C GLU A 18 -14.42 -10.70 -13.28
N LEU A 19 -13.57 -11.18 -12.36
CA LEU A 19 -13.41 -12.61 -12.10
C LEU A 19 -14.68 -13.26 -11.58
N ALA A 20 -15.43 -12.58 -10.72
CA ALA A 20 -16.70 -13.06 -10.21
C ALA A 20 -17.74 -13.14 -11.34
N ALA A 21 -17.84 -12.09 -12.15
CA ALA A 21 -18.73 -12.03 -13.32
C ALA A 21 -18.42 -13.15 -14.33
N GLU A 22 -17.14 -13.36 -14.66
CA GLU A 22 -16.75 -14.42 -15.60
C GLU A 22 -17.03 -15.82 -15.06
N ARG A 23 -16.88 -16.04 -13.75
CA ARG A 23 -17.19 -17.33 -13.12
C ARG A 23 -18.69 -17.62 -13.04
N SER A 24 -19.52 -16.58 -12.99
CA SER A 24 -20.97 -16.74 -12.97
C SER A 24 -21.57 -17.01 -14.35
N ASN A 25 -20.78 -16.90 -15.42
CA ASN A 25 -21.23 -17.25 -16.76
C ASN A 25 -21.56 -18.75 -16.85
N GLU A 26 -22.60 -19.11 -17.60
CA GLU A 26 -22.99 -20.51 -17.84
C GLU A 26 -21.84 -21.31 -18.51
N VAL A 27 -21.06 -20.64 -19.36
CA VAL A 27 -19.84 -21.17 -19.97
C VAL A 27 -18.70 -20.18 -19.78
N PRO A 28 -17.87 -20.34 -18.73
CA PRO A 28 -16.75 -19.43 -18.48
C PRO A 28 -15.65 -19.56 -19.52
N ASP A 29 -15.11 -18.43 -19.99
CA ASP A 29 -13.92 -18.41 -20.85
C ASP A 29 -12.67 -18.67 -20.00
N GLY A 30 -12.08 -19.86 -20.17
CA GLY A 30 -10.87 -20.28 -19.47
C GLY A 30 -9.65 -19.38 -19.74
N ALA A 31 -9.48 -18.90 -20.97
CA ALA A 31 -8.37 -18.00 -21.32
C ALA A 31 -8.53 -16.64 -20.64
N ARG A 32 -9.76 -16.10 -20.67
CA ARG A 32 -10.10 -14.86 -19.97
C ARG A 32 -9.92 -14.98 -18.46
N LEU A 33 -10.39 -16.07 -17.84
CA LEU A 33 -10.18 -16.34 -16.42
C LEU A 33 -8.70 -16.38 -16.03
N MET A 34 -7.86 -17.03 -16.84
CA MET A 34 -6.43 -17.10 -16.57
C MET A 34 -5.74 -15.73 -16.74
N ALA A 35 -6.12 -14.96 -17.76
CA ALA A 35 -5.64 -13.60 -17.95
C ALA A 35 -6.00 -12.70 -16.76
N LEU A 36 -7.26 -12.72 -16.31
CA LEU A 36 -7.73 -11.94 -15.16
C LEU A 36 -7.01 -12.35 -13.85
N LYS A 37 -6.82 -13.65 -13.61
CA LYS A 37 -6.03 -14.15 -12.47
C LYS A 37 -4.58 -13.67 -12.51
N ARG A 38 -3.95 -13.67 -13.69
CA ARG A 38 -2.57 -13.21 -13.88
C ARG A 38 -2.45 -11.71 -13.59
N LEU A 39 -3.36 -10.91 -14.12
CA LEU A 39 -3.40 -9.46 -13.84
C LEU A 39 -3.59 -9.18 -12.34
N LYS A 40 -4.53 -9.88 -11.70
CA LYS A 40 -4.75 -9.74 -10.25
C LYS A 40 -3.49 -10.05 -9.45
N ARG A 41 -2.76 -11.12 -9.79
CA ARG A 41 -1.50 -11.48 -9.14
C ARG A 41 -0.44 -10.39 -9.30
N GLN A 42 -0.29 -9.84 -10.50
CA GLN A 42 0.69 -8.76 -10.76
C GLN A 42 0.36 -7.49 -9.96
N VAL A 43 -0.91 -7.07 -9.92
CA VAL A 43 -1.34 -5.93 -9.10
C VAL A 43 -1.09 -6.20 -7.61
N GLY A 44 -1.36 -7.41 -7.13
CA GLY A 44 -1.05 -7.81 -5.75
C GLY A 44 0.44 -7.69 -5.42
N VAL A 45 1.33 -8.10 -6.33
CA VAL A 45 2.78 -7.93 -6.16
C VAL A 45 3.18 -6.45 -6.09
N GLN A 46 2.63 -5.61 -6.96
CA GLN A 46 2.90 -4.16 -6.94
C GLN A 46 2.45 -3.51 -5.63
N ILE A 47 1.25 -3.86 -5.14
CA ILE A 47 0.74 -3.37 -3.85
C ILE A 47 1.66 -3.80 -2.71
N SER A 48 2.06 -5.07 -2.67
CA SER A 48 2.97 -5.60 -1.64
C SER A 48 4.33 -4.92 -1.67
N TYR A 49 4.88 -4.68 -2.87
CA TYR A 49 6.13 -3.96 -3.05
C TYR A 49 6.03 -2.54 -2.46
N ILE A 50 5.03 -1.76 -2.86
CA ILE A 50 4.85 -0.38 -2.36
C ILE A 50 4.64 -0.35 -0.85
N ARG A 51 3.89 -1.31 -0.30
CA ARG A 51 3.71 -1.42 1.15
C ARG A 51 5.01 -1.75 1.87
N ARG A 52 5.86 -2.60 1.29
CA ARG A 52 7.18 -2.95 1.85
C ARG A 52 8.13 -1.76 1.81
N GLU A 53 8.26 -1.10 0.67
CA GLU A 53 9.05 0.12 0.51
C GLU A 53 8.55 1.23 1.44
N GLY A 54 7.23 1.44 1.53
CA GLY A 54 6.64 2.42 2.43
C GLY A 54 6.93 2.12 3.91
N ARG A 55 7.01 0.85 4.31
CA ARG A 55 7.42 0.46 5.67
C ARG A 55 8.90 0.67 5.91
N GLN A 56 9.77 0.33 4.95
CA GLN A 56 11.22 0.57 5.07
C GLN A 56 11.52 2.07 5.15
N ILE A 57 10.84 2.90 4.35
CA ILE A 57 10.95 4.36 4.43
C ILE A 57 10.44 4.86 5.79
N ALA A 58 9.32 4.32 6.30
CA ALA A 58 8.78 4.70 7.61
C ALA A 58 9.68 4.29 8.79
N GLU A 59 10.32 3.11 8.74
CA GLU A 59 11.31 2.68 9.73
C GLU A 59 12.57 3.54 9.70
N VAL A 60 12.97 4.04 8.53
CA VAL A 60 14.10 4.98 8.37
C VAL A 60 13.72 6.42 8.72
N MET A 61 12.42 6.75 8.79
CA MET A 61 11.94 8.07 9.18
C MET A 61 12.06 8.25 10.70
N VAL A 62 13.31 8.37 11.18
CA VAL A 62 13.63 8.79 12.55
C VAL A 62 13.05 10.17 12.76
N VAL A 63 11.93 10.22 13.48
CA VAL A 63 11.36 11.48 13.97
C VAL A 63 12.37 12.08 14.93
N ARG A 64 13.14 13.08 14.48
CA ARG A 64 13.84 13.99 15.38
C ARG A 64 12.77 14.76 16.15
N LYS A 65 12.40 14.26 17.34
CA LYS A 65 11.58 15.03 18.28
C LYS A 65 12.26 16.40 18.47
N PRO A 66 11.57 17.53 18.29
CA PRO A 66 12.13 18.80 18.72
C PRO A 66 12.39 18.72 20.22
N ARG A 67 13.64 18.90 20.64
CA ARG A 67 14.00 19.06 22.04
C ARG A 67 13.35 20.35 22.55
N ARG A 68 12.13 20.26 23.06
CA ARG A 68 11.60 21.23 24.02
C ARG A 68 11.56 20.53 25.36
N CYS A 69 12.61 20.78 26.15
CA CYS A 69 12.66 20.88 27.61
C CYS A 69 14.10 20.67 28.06
N THR A 70 14.92 21.71 27.93
CA THR A 70 15.98 21.98 28.91
C THR A 70 15.61 23.29 29.56
N ASP A 71 14.65 23.22 30.48
CA ASP A 71 14.45 24.23 31.51
C ASP A 71 15.36 23.84 32.68
N LEU A 72 16.67 23.89 32.45
CA LEU A 72 17.66 23.78 33.52
C LEU A 72 18.05 25.21 33.87
N MET A 73 17.27 25.74 34.81
CA MET A 73 17.53 26.89 35.67
C MET A 73 19.02 27.23 35.79
N ALA A 74 19.48 28.21 35.00
CA ALA A 74 20.72 28.90 35.30
C ALA A 74 20.43 29.83 36.50
N GLN A 75 20.84 29.43 37.70
CA GLN A 75 20.81 30.33 38.85
C GLN A 75 21.84 31.44 38.63
N PRO A 76 21.50 32.72 38.91
CA PRO A 76 22.45 33.81 38.83
C PRO A 76 23.40 33.74 40.03
N LEU A 77 24.70 33.67 39.77
CA LEU A 77 25.72 33.92 40.80
C LEU A 77 25.74 35.42 41.10
N ARG A 78 25.51 35.76 42.38
CA ARG A 78 25.70 37.10 42.93
C ARG A 78 27.18 37.47 42.97
#